data_AF-A0A4T9T5U4-F1
#
_entry.id   AF-A0A4T9T5U4-F1
#
_cell.length_a   1.000
_cell.length_b   1.000
_cell.length_c   1.000
_cell.angle_alpha   90.00
_cell.angle_beta   90.00
_cell.angle_gamma   90.00
#
_symmetry.space_group_name_H-M   'P 1'
#
loop_
_entity.id
_entity.type
_entity.pdbx_description
1 polymer ?
#
loop_
_entity_poly.entity_id
_entity_poly.type
_entity_poly.pdbx_seq_one_letter_code
_entity_poly.pdbx_strand_id
1 'polypeptide(L)'
;MRKKLTGLLAAAALAMALGVLGGCGAPVEGAVSLPETGPEAPTSQEAQDGASGQEVQDDALEQAAREEAEALAAAEAAEREAEEKAVAEAAAQKEAEEKAAAEAKAAEEAAAAEAAAQQETQAQQQEEKQAGSVYAAASGKGKKYHSNPNCSSMNGTKELSKTEAEKQGYTPCKKCY
;
A
#
# COMPACT_ATOMS: atom_id res chain seq x y z
N MET A 1 -11.34 5.85 -37.80
CA MET A 1 -12.63 5.73 -37.09
C MET A 1 -12.37 5.84 -35.59
N ARG A 2 -12.28 7.07 -35.04
CA ARG A 2 -13.14 7.59 -33.96
C ARG A 2 -13.77 6.54 -33.03
N LYS A 3 -13.35 6.53 -31.76
CA LYS A 3 -14.24 6.64 -30.60
C LYS A 3 -13.46 7.20 -29.41
N LYS A 4 -13.81 8.44 -29.06
CA LYS A 4 -13.45 9.16 -27.84
C LYS A 4 -14.42 8.68 -26.75
N LEU A 5 -13.94 8.38 -25.55
CA LEU A 5 -14.76 8.23 -24.36
C LEU A 5 -14.25 9.21 -23.31
N THR A 6 -14.83 10.41 -23.35
CA THR A 6 -14.81 11.40 -22.29
C THR A 6 -15.79 10.96 -21.20
N GLY A 7 -15.28 10.64 -20.01
CA GLY A 7 -16.08 10.39 -18.81
C GLY A 7 -15.95 11.58 -17.87
N LEU A 8 -17.03 12.35 -17.76
CA LEU A 8 -17.20 13.54 -16.95
C LEU A 8 -18.09 13.13 -15.78
N LEU A 9 -17.57 13.14 -14.54
CA LEU A 9 -18.39 12.98 -13.34
C LEU A 9 -17.93 13.97 -12.28
N ALA A 10 -18.71 15.04 -12.16
CA ALA A 10 -18.68 15.98 -11.06
C ALA A 10 -19.30 15.33 -9.82
N ALA A 11 -18.67 15.49 -8.66
CA ALA A 11 -19.27 15.24 -7.37
C ALA A 11 -19.27 16.55 -6.58
N ALA A 12 -20.47 17.10 -6.39
CA ALA A 12 -20.75 18.24 -5.54
C ALA A 12 -20.65 17.81 -4.07
N ALA A 13 -19.88 18.55 -3.27
CA ALA A 13 -19.88 18.43 -1.81
C ALA A 13 -20.70 19.58 -1.24
N LEU A 14 -21.88 19.27 -0.72
CA LEU A 14 -22.71 20.17 0.08
C LEU A 14 -22.75 19.59 1.50
N ALA A 15 -22.00 20.21 2.43
CA ALA A 15 -22.04 19.87 3.84
C ALA A 15 -22.62 21.06 4.61
N MET A 16 -23.88 20.91 5.05
CA MET A 16 -24.51 21.72 6.08
C MET A 16 -24.87 20.81 7.27
N ALA A 17 -24.35 21.15 8.44
CA ALA A 17 -24.87 20.77 9.76
C ALA A 17 -24.49 21.94 10.69
N LEU A 18 -25.38 22.84 11.15
CA LEU A 18 -26.43 22.66 12.17
C LEU A 18 -25.92 21.77 13.33
N GLY A 19 -25.77 22.19 14.57
CA GLY A 19 -26.10 23.41 15.29
C GLY A 19 -26.00 23.04 16.77
N VAL A 20 -25.01 23.58 17.48
CA VAL A 20 -24.82 23.34 18.92
C VAL A 20 -25.66 24.36 19.68
N LEU A 21 -26.80 23.94 20.23
CA LEU A 21 -27.51 24.68 21.27
C LEU A 21 -27.13 24.09 22.63
N GLY A 22 -26.11 24.70 23.23
CA GLY A 22 -25.76 24.50 24.62
C GLY A 22 -26.48 25.51 25.52
N GLY A 23 -26.94 25.03 26.67
CA GLY A 23 -26.55 25.63 27.94
C GLY A 23 -27.51 26.62 28.60
N CYS A 24 -28.11 26.13 29.69
CA CYS A 24 -28.21 26.77 31.01
C CYS A 24 -29.09 28.02 31.17
N GLY A 25 -30.17 27.85 31.96
CA GLY A 25 -30.92 28.94 32.57
C GLY A 25 -31.89 28.45 33.63
N ALA A 26 -31.40 28.24 34.86
CA ALA A 26 -32.15 28.50 36.10
C ALA A 26 -31.77 29.95 36.54
N PRO A 27 -32.49 30.67 37.44
CA PRO A 27 -33.25 30.14 38.59
C PRO A 27 -34.52 30.96 38.99
N VAL A 28 -35.00 30.66 40.21
CA VAL A 28 -35.45 31.58 41.29
C VAL A 28 -36.97 31.88 41.48
N GLU A 29 -37.44 31.37 42.62
CA GLU A 29 -38.46 31.88 43.58
C GLU A 29 -39.94 32.04 43.21
N GLY A 30 -40.78 31.40 44.04
CA GLY A 30 -42.23 31.57 44.08
C GLY A 30 -42.77 31.12 45.44
N ALA A 31 -43.21 32.10 46.22
CA ALA A 31 -43.59 32.02 47.63
C ALA A 31 -44.87 31.22 47.95
N VAL A 32 -44.88 30.68 49.17
CA VAL A 32 -45.96 30.69 50.19
C VAL A 32 -47.40 30.43 49.71
N SER A 33 -47.97 29.32 50.17
CA SER A 33 -49.25 29.33 50.90
C SER A 33 -49.49 28.01 51.64
N LEU A 34 -49.69 28.15 52.94
CA LEU A 34 -50.33 27.16 53.81
C LEU A 34 -51.80 26.97 53.37
N PRO A 35 -52.40 25.81 53.66
CA PRO A 35 -53.38 25.85 54.74
C PRO A 35 -53.33 24.66 55.70
N GLU A 36 -53.78 24.98 56.91
CA GLU A 36 -54.06 24.08 58.04
C GLU A 36 -54.96 22.90 57.69
N THR A 37 -54.53 21.70 58.08
CA THR A 37 -55.42 20.60 58.46
C THR A 37 -54.81 19.85 59.66
N GLY A 38 -55.67 19.53 60.64
CA GLY A 38 -55.29 19.24 62.03
C GLY A 38 -54.68 17.87 62.32
N PRO A 39 -54.37 17.60 63.61
CA PRO A 39 -53.71 16.38 64.03
C PRO A 39 -54.74 15.25 64.23
N GLU A 40 -54.93 14.41 63.23
CA GLU A 40 -55.47 13.07 63.45
C GLU A 40 -54.31 12.12 63.69
N ALA A 41 -54.26 11.56 64.89
CA ALA A 41 -53.27 10.57 65.29
C ALA A 41 -53.38 9.31 64.42
N PRO A 42 -52.28 8.79 63.83
CA PRO A 42 -52.32 7.48 63.22
C PRO A 42 -52.41 6.42 64.33
N THR A 43 -53.49 5.65 64.24
CA THR A 43 -53.77 4.47 65.02
C THR A 43 -52.67 3.44 64.80
N SER A 44 -52.30 2.73 65.87
CA SER A 44 -51.30 1.66 65.86
C SER A 44 -51.77 0.46 65.04
N GLN A 45 -51.61 0.48 63.70
CA GLN A 45 -51.68 -0.75 62.90
C GLN A 45 -50.96 -0.69 61.53
N GLU A 46 -49.92 0.12 61.36
CA GLU A 46 -49.13 0.15 60.11
C GLU A 46 -47.61 0.08 60.39
N ALA A 47 -47.20 -0.88 61.22
CA ALA A 47 -45.78 -1.09 61.54
C ALA A 47 -45.30 -2.53 61.29
N GLN A 48 -46.03 -3.32 60.50
CA GLN A 48 -45.65 -4.72 60.19
C GLN A 48 -45.66 -5.10 58.70
N ASP A 49 -46.15 -4.24 57.79
CA ASP A 49 -46.09 -4.47 56.33
C ASP A 49 -44.91 -3.74 55.64
N GLY A 50 -44.22 -2.83 56.34
CA GLY A 50 -43.14 -2.01 55.79
C GLY A 50 -41.76 -2.68 55.70
N ALA A 51 -41.55 -3.80 56.38
CA ALA A 51 -40.28 -4.55 56.32
C ALA A 51 -40.15 -5.31 54.98
N SER A 52 -41.19 -6.06 54.59
CA SER A 52 -41.23 -6.86 53.35
C SER A 52 -41.18 -6.03 52.06
N GLY A 53 -41.56 -4.76 52.10
CA GLY A 53 -41.49 -3.86 50.94
C GLY A 53 -40.08 -3.30 50.69
N GLN A 54 -39.32 -3.02 51.77
CA GLN A 54 -38.00 -2.40 51.68
C GLN A 54 -36.95 -3.41 51.18
N GLU A 55 -37.00 -4.65 51.68
CA GLU A 55 -36.14 -5.75 51.22
C GLU A 55 -36.33 -6.07 49.71
N VAL A 56 -37.56 -6.04 49.19
CA VAL A 56 -37.84 -6.22 47.75
C VAL A 56 -37.29 -5.07 46.90
N GLN A 57 -37.18 -3.86 47.46
CA GLN A 57 -36.60 -2.70 46.77
C GLN A 57 -35.06 -2.74 46.76
N ASP A 58 -34.44 -3.22 47.84
CA ASP A 58 -32.99 -3.46 47.92
C ASP A 58 -32.53 -4.60 46.98
N ASP A 59 -33.28 -5.71 46.89
CA ASP A 59 -33.00 -6.81 45.95
C ASP A 59 -33.12 -6.37 44.48
N ALA A 60 -34.11 -5.53 44.14
CA ALA A 60 -34.29 -4.98 42.80
C ALA A 60 -33.14 -4.03 42.40
N LEU A 61 -32.63 -3.24 43.37
CA LEU A 61 -31.48 -2.36 43.16
C LEU A 61 -30.20 -3.18 42.94
N GLU A 62 -29.99 -4.24 43.74
CA GLU A 62 -28.81 -5.10 43.59
C GLU A 62 -28.85 -5.89 42.27
N GLN A 63 -30.03 -6.34 41.82
CA GLN A 63 -30.18 -6.96 40.51
C GLN A 63 -29.87 -5.97 39.37
N ALA A 64 -30.41 -4.74 39.42
CA ALA A 64 -30.11 -3.72 38.43
C ALA A 64 -28.62 -3.36 38.37
N ALA A 65 -27.94 -3.30 39.53
CA ALA A 65 -26.51 -3.06 39.60
C ALA A 65 -25.68 -4.21 38.99
N ARG A 66 -26.14 -5.47 39.14
CA ARG A 66 -25.49 -6.65 38.51
C ARG A 66 -25.67 -6.65 37.00
N GLU A 67 -26.86 -6.32 36.51
CA GLU A 67 -27.15 -6.21 35.07
C GLU A 67 -26.35 -5.08 34.40
N GLU A 68 -26.23 -3.93 35.06
CA GLU A 68 -25.39 -2.82 34.59
C GLU A 68 -23.90 -3.19 34.58
N ALA A 69 -23.42 -3.87 35.63
CA ALA A 69 -22.03 -4.36 35.69
C ALA A 69 -21.72 -5.39 34.59
N GLU A 70 -22.66 -6.31 34.30
CA GLU A 70 -22.52 -7.27 33.22
C GLU A 70 -22.54 -6.59 31.84
N ALA A 71 -23.39 -5.59 31.64
CA ALA A 71 -23.43 -4.81 30.40
C ALA A 71 -22.13 -4.02 30.16
N LEU A 72 -21.55 -3.43 31.19
CA LEU A 72 -20.25 -2.75 31.11
C LEU A 72 -19.11 -3.74 30.81
N ALA A 73 -19.11 -4.91 31.46
CA ALA A 73 -18.12 -5.95 31.20
C ALA A 73 -18.22 -6.50 29.76
N ALA A 74 -19.45 -6.67 29.24
CA ALA A 74 -19.67 -7.08 27.86
C ALA A 74 -19.24 -6.01 26.85
N ALA A 75 -19.47 -4.72 27.16
CA ALA A 75 -19.03 -3.61 26.33
C ALA A 75 -17.49 -3.50 26.28
N GLU A 76 -16.82 -3.62 27.42
CA GLU A 76 -15.34 -3.59 27.49
C GLU A 76 -14.72 -4.79 26.77
N ALA A 77 -15.32 -5.98 26.89
CA ALA A 77 -14.89 -7.17 26.15
C ALA A 77 -15.05 -6.99 24.63
N ALA A 78 -16.17 -6.40 24.19
CA ALA A 78 -16.40 -6.11 22.77
C ALA A 78 -15.45 -5.05 22.23
N GLU A 79 -15.12 -4.01 23.02
CA GLU A 79 -14.15 -2.99 22.64
C GLU A 79 -12.73 -3.59 22.51
N ARG A 80 -12.32 -4.42 23.46
CA ARG A 80 -11.03 -5.12 23.41
C ARG A 80 -10.92 -6.06 22.21
N GLU A 81 -11.98 -6.80 21.89
CA GLU A 81 -12.01 -7.65 20.70
C GLU A 81 -11.95 -6.83 19.41
N ALA A 82 -12.63 -5.68 19.36
CA ALA A 82 -12.57 -4.77 18.21
C ALA A 82 -11.18 -4.16 18.04
N GLU A 83 -10.51 -3.76 19.13
CA GLU A 83 -9.14 -3.26 19.09
C GLU A 83 -8.15 -4.34 18.63
N GLU A 84 -8.24 -5.56 19.16
CA GLU A 84 -7.39 -6.68 18.75
C GLU A 84 -7.54 -6.97 17.24
N LYS A 85 -8.78 -6.98 16.74
CA LYS A 85 -9.06 -7.14 15.30
C LYS A 85 -8.50 -5.99 14.46
N ALA A 86 -8.66 -4.75 14.91
CA ALA A 86 -8.11 -3.58 14.21
C ALA A 86 -6.57 -3.62 14.15
N VAL A 87 -5.91 -4.04 15.24
CA VAL A 87 -4.45 -4.21 15.28
C VAL A 87 -4.01 -5.35 14.35
N ALA A 88 -4.72 -6.48 14.34
CA ALA A 88 -4.42 -7.59 13.45
C ALA A 88 -4.58 -7.23 11.96
N GLU A 89 -5.65 -6.52 11.59
CA GLU A 89 -5.82 -6.03 10.22
C GLU A 89 -4.76 -5.01 9.83
N ALA A 90 -4.42 -4.07 10.72
CA ALA A 90 -3.37 -3.08 10.45
C ALA A 90 -2.00 -3.75 10.25
N ALA A 91 -1.69 -4.78 11.04
CA ALA A 91 -0.46 -5.56 10.89
C ALA A 91 -0.45 -6.33 9.55
N ALA A 92 -1.55 -6.98 9.18
CA ALA A 92 -1.68 -7.70 7.92
C ALA A 92 -1.56 -6.77 6.71
N GLN A 93 -2.17 -5.57 6.77
CA GLN A 93 -2.06 -4.57 5.71
C GLN A 93 -0.63 -4.06 5.56
N LYS A 94 0.07 -3.79 6.68
CA LYS A 94 1.46 -3.35 6.65
C LYS A 94 2.39 -4.41 6.05
N GLU A 95 2.19 -5.68 6.39
CA GLU A 95 2.96 -6.79 5.81
C GLU A 95 2.69 -6.93 4.30
N ALA A 96 1.44 -6.79 3.88
CA ALA A 96 1.07 -6.82 2.47
C ALA A 96 1.69 -5.65 1.67
N GLU A 97 1.71 -4.44 2.24
CA GLU A 97 2.34 -3.26 1.64
C GLU A 97 3.86 -3.44 1.52
N GLU A 98 4.52 -3.91 2.57
CA GLU A 98 5.97 -4.16 2.55
C GLU A 98 6.34 -5.20 1.48
N LYS A 99 5.56 -6.27 1.39
CA LYS A 99 5.76 -7.30 0.36
C LYS A 99 5.55 -6.75 -1.06
N ALA A 100 4.51 -5.94 -1.27
CA ALA A 100 4.26 -5.30 -2.55
C ALA A 100 5.39 -4.32 -2.94
N ALA A 101 5.91 -3.57 -1.98
CA ALA A 101 7.03 -2.66 -2.19
C ALA A 101 8.33 -3.42 -2.54
N ALA A 102 8.60 -4.54 -1.86
CA ALA A 102 9.74 -5.39 -2.15
C ALA A 102 9.66 -6.00 -3.56
N GLU A 103 8.49 -6.47 -3.97
CA GLU A 103 8.27 -7.02 -5.31
C GLU A 103 8.42 -5.94 -6.40
N ALA A 104 7.87 -4.75 -6.17
CA ALA A 104 8.02 -3.62 -7.09
C ALA A 104 9.49 -3.22 -7.27
N LYS A 105 10.27 -3.17 -6.19
CA LYS A 105 11.70 -2.88 -6.25
C LYS A 105 12.47 -3.96 -7.01
N ALA A 106 12.18 -5.23 -6.77
CA ALA A 106 12.81 -6.34 -7.48
C ALA A 106 12.49 -6.30 -8.99
N ALA A 107 11.26 -5.94 -9.36
CA ALA A 107 10.86 -5.78 -10.76
C ALA A 107 11.59 -4.59 -11.43
N GLU A 108 11.78 -3.47 -10.73
CA GLU A 108 12.53 -2.32 -11.23
C GLU A 108 14.02 -2.68 -11.45
N GLU A 109 14.65 -3.35 -10.49
CA GLU A 109 16.04 -3.79 -10.60
C GLU A 109 16.23 -4.79 -11.77
N ALA A 110 15.28 -5.71 -11.96
CA ALA A 110 15.30 -6.64 -13.09
C ALA A 110 15.14 -5.92 -14.44
N ALA A 111 14.22 -4.96 -14.54
CA ALA A 111 14.02 -4.17 -15.75
C ALA A 111 15.25 -3.31 -16.08
N ALA A 112 15.90 -2.73 -15.07
CA ALA A 112 17.13 -1.96 -15.24
C ALA A 112 18.29 -2.85 -15.73
N ALA A 113 18.43 -4.07 -15.18
CA ALA A 113 19.43 -5.03 -15.62
C ALA A 113 19.21 -5.47 -17.07
N GLU A 114 17.96 -5.73 -17.47
CA GLU A 114 17.62 -6.09 -18.85
C GLU A 114 17.92 -4.93 -19.81
N ALA A 115 17.55 -3.70 -19.44
CA ALA A 115 17.83 -2.51 -20.25
C ALA A 115 19.34 -2.30 -20.45
N ALA A 116 20.16 -2.50 -19.40
CA ALA A 116 21.61 -2.42 -19.49
C ALA A 116 22.19 -3.49 -20.43
N ALA A 117 21.72 -4.73 -20.34
CA ALA A 117 22.14 -5.82 -21.24
C ALA A 117 21.75 -5.53 -22.71
N GLN A 118 20.57 -4.98 -22.95
CA GLN A 118 20.15 -4.57 -24.29
C GLN A 118 20.98 -3.42 -24.85
N GLN A 119 21.41 -2.46 -24.01
CA GLN A 119 22.32 -1.40 -24.43
C GLN A 119 23.71 -1.92 -24.78
N GLU A 120 24.25 -2.84 -23.99
CA GLU A 120 25.56 -3.45 -24.28
C GLU A 120 25.55 -4.21 -25.61
N THR A 121 24.51 -5.02 -25.85
CA THR A 121 24.37 -5.75 -27.12
C THR A 121 24.20 -4.83 -28.32
N GLN A 122 23.42 -3.75 -28.21
CA GLN A 122 23.33 -2.73 -29.27
C GLN A 122 24.66 -2.02 -29.51
N ALA A 123 25.40 -1.67 -28.46
CA ALA A 123 26.71 -1.04 -28.59
C ALA A 123 27.71 -1.97 -29.32
N GLN A 124 27.73 -3.27 -28.98
CA GLN A 124 28.56 -4.27 -29.65
C GLN A 124 28.18 -4.44 -31.13
N GLN A 125 26.88 -4.50 -31.45
CA GLN A 125 26.41 -4.58 -32.83
C GLN A 125 26.74 -3.32 -33.65
N GLN A 126 26.61 -2.14 -33.03
CA GLN A 126 26.98 -0.89 -33.67
C GLN A 126 28.50 -0.81 -33.90
N GLU A 127 29.31 -1.23 -32.94
CA GLU A 127 30.77 -1.32 -33.10
C GLU A 127 31.14 -2.26 -34.25
N GLU A 128 30.51 -3.43 -34.33
CA GLU A 128 30.75 -4.39 -35.43
C GLU A 128 30.37 -3.78 -36.80
N LYS A 129 29.26 -3.05 -36.88
CA LYS A 129 28.82 -2.38 -38.11
C LYS A 129 29.75 -1.23 -38.52
N GLN A 130 30.35 -0.53 -37.56
CA GLN A 130 31.28 0.58 -37.82
C GLN A 130 32.71 0.09 -38.12
N ALA A 131 33.10 -1.09 -37.64
CA ALA A 131 34.45 -1.63 -37.80
C ALA A 131 34.82 -1.98 -39.26
N GLY A 132 33.82 -2.09 -40.15
CA GLY A 132 33.99 -2.38 -41.57
C GLY A 132 34.39 -3.82 -41.86
N SER A 133 34.17 -4.27 -43.10
CA SER A 133 34.58 -5.60 -43.55
C SER A 133 36.02 -5.63 -44.05
N VAL A 134 36.73 -6.70 -43.71
CA VAL A 134 38.14 -6.96 -44.05
C VAL A 134 38.26 -8.32 -44.72
N TYR A 135 39.30 -8.48 -45.54
CA TYR A 135 39.55 -9.69 -46.32
C TYR A 135 40.75 -10.47 -45.77
N ALA A 136 40.55 -11.76 -45.50
CA ALA A 136 41.61 -12.70 -45.12
C ALA A 136 41.84 -13.74 -46.24
N ALA A 137 43.04 -14.28 -46.34
CA ALA A 137 43.36 -15.33 -47.31
C ALA A 137 42.70 -16.67 -46.92
N ALA A 138 41.87 -17.27 -47.79
CA ALA A 138 41.25 -18.56 -47.51
C ALA A 138 42.26 -19.73 -47.49
N SER A 139 43.45 -19.55 -48.07
CA SER A 139 44.50 -20.56 -48.14
C SER A 139 45.16 -20.91 -46.80
N GLY A 140 44.80 -20.22 -45.70
CA GLY A 140 45.29 -20.50 -44.33
C GLY A 140 46.78 -20.21 -44.08
N LYS A 141 47.52 -19.77 -45.09
CA LYS A 141 48.97 -19.52 -45.05
C LYS A 141 49.38 -18.21 -44.35
N GLY A 142 48.43 -17.34 -44.01
CA GLY A 142 48.72 -16.01 -43.46
C GLY A 142 47.76 -15.58 -42.35
N LYS A 143 48.32 -15.10 -41.23
CA LYS A 143 47.59 -14.48 -40.12
C LYS A 143 47.37 -12.98 -40.34
N LYS A 144 47.18 -12.53 -41.59
CA LYS A 144 47.01 -11.11 -41.92
C LYS A 144 45.65 -10.83 -42.55
N TYR A 145 45.03 -9.70 -42.20
CA TYR A 145 43.83 -9.19 -42.86
C TYR A 145 44.16 -7.98 -43.74
N HIS A 146 43.36 -7.77 -44.79
CA HIS A 146 43.59 -6.84 -45.88
C HIS A 146 42.33 -6.01 -46.17
N SER A 147 42.48 -4.75 -46.58
CA SER A 147 41.34 -3.88 -46.94
C SER A 147 40.83 -4.14 -48.36
N ASN A 148 41.67 -4.69 -49.22
CA ASN A 148 41.37 -5.02 -50.61
C ASN A 148 41.51 -6.54 -50.86
N PRO A 149 40.54 -7.20 -51.50
CA PRO A 149 40.59 -8.64 -51.78
C PRO A 149 41.75 -9.05 -52.70
N ASN A 150 42.31 -8.14 -53.52
CA ASN A 150 43.38 -8.43 -54.48
C ASN A 150 44.78 -7.98 -54.00
N CYS A 151 44.93 -7.59 -52.72
CA CYS A 151 46.21 -7.13 -52.18
C CYS A 151 47.30 -8.21 -52.36
N SER A 152 48.37 -7.90 -53.10
CA SER A 152 49.50 -8.81 -53.39
C SER A 152 49.15 -10.07 -54.19
N SER A 153 48.19 -9.98 -55.13
CA SER A 153 47.76 -11.10 -56.01
C SER A 153 47.15 -12.28 -55.26
N MET A 154 46.53 -11.99 -54.12
CA MET A 154 45.81 -12.97 -53.31
C MET A 154 44.56 -13.45 -54.05
N ASN A 155 44.32 -14.76 -54.07
CA ASN A 155 43.16 -15.40 -54.69
C ASN A 155 42.42 -16.25 -53.65
N GLY A 156 41.09 -16.20 -53.67
CA GLY A 156 40.24 -16.86 -52.68
C GLY A 156 40.28 -16.15 -51.33
N THR A 157 39.56 -15.02 -51.22
CA THR A 157 39.45 -14.27 -49.97
C THR A 157 38.19 -14.63 -49.20
N LYS A 158 38.27 -14.54 -47.87
CA LYS A 158 37.13 -14.60 -46.97
C LYS A 158 36.89 -13.21 -46.40
N GLU A 159 35.67 -12.72 -46.51
CA GLU A 159 35.24 -11.47 -45.86
C GLU A 159 34.86 -11.75 -44.40
N LEU A 160 35.35 -10.92 -43.49
CA LEU A 160 35.14 -10.98 -42.04
C LEU A 160 34.99 -9.54 -41.51
N SER A 161 34.36 -9.34 -40.36
CA SER A 161 34.45 -8.03 -39.69
C SER A 161 35.87 -7.82 -39.15
N LYS A 162 36.32 -6.57 -39.11
CA LYS A 162 37.64 -6.24 -38.55
C LYS A 162 37.80 -6.77 -37.11
N THR A 163 36.79 -6.55 -36.27
CA THR A 163 36.78 -7.01 -34.87
C THR A 163 36.87 -8.53 -34.78
N GLU A 164 36.19 -9.26 -35.66
CA GLU A 164 36.27 -10.73 -35.69
C GLU A 164 37.63 -11.22 -36.18
N ALA A 165 38.25 -10.54 -37.16
CA ALA A 165 39.61 -10.83 -37.59
C ALA A 165 40.63 -10.63 -36.45
N GLU A 166 40.50 -9.55 -35.68
CA GLU A 166 41.36 -9.29 -34.52
C GLU A 166 41.15 -10.33 -33.41
N LYS A 167 39.89 -10.69 -33.09
CA LYS A 167 39.55 -11.75 -32.13
C LYS A 167 40.09 -13.13 -32.53
N GLN A 168 40.13 -13.44 -33.83
CA GLN A 168 40.74 -14.67 -34.36
C GLN A 168 42.28 -14.61 -34.43
N GLY A 169 42.91 -13.49 -34.02
CA GLY A 169 44.35 -13.32 -33.97
C GLY A 169 44.99 -12.97 -35.33
N TYR A 170 44.23 -12.42 -36.26
CA TYR A 170 44.78 -11.84 -37.49
C TYR A 170 45.36 -10.45 -37.20
N THR A 171 46.41 -10.10 -37.92
CA THR A 171 47.14 -8.82 -37.81
C THR A 171 46.95 -7.97 -39.07
N PRO A 172 46.99 -6.64 -39.01
CA PRO A 172 46.86 -5.81 -40.20
C PRO A 172 48.01 -6.03 -41.19
N CYS A 173 47.70 -6.11 -42.49
CA CYS A 173 48.71 -6.11 -43.53
C CYS A 173 49.30 -4.72 -43.73
N LYS A 174 50.58 -4.54 -43.36
CA LYS A 174 51.39 -3.31 -43.56
C LYS A 174 51.31 -2.60 -44.93
N LYS A 175 50.85 -3.29 -45.99
CA LYS A 175 50.72 -2.69 -47.33
C LYS A 175 49.35 -2.09 -47.59
N CYS A 176 48.31 -2.63 -46.95
CA CYS A 176 46.90 -2.36 -47.28
C CYS A 176 46.12 -1.84 -46.05
N TYR A 177 46.73 -1.87 -44.86
CA TYR A 177 46.34 -1.24 -43.59
C TYR A 177 47.58 -0.63 -42.95
#